data_AF-A0A0F5JII9-F1
#
_entry.id   AF-A0A0F5JII9-F1
#
_cell.length_a   1.000
_cell.length_b   1.000
_cell.length_c   1.000
_cell.angle_alpha   90.00
_cell.angle_beta   90.00
_cell.angle_gamma   90.00
#
_symmetry.space_group_name_H-M   'P 1'
#
loop_
_entity.id
_entity.type
_entity.pdbx_description
1 polymer ?
#
loop_
_entity_poly.entity_id
_entity_poly.type
_entity_poly.pdbx_seq_one_letter_code
_entity_poly.pdbx_strand_id
1 'polypeptide(L)'
;MNISITDDKLIAAIANDDYISYNKLFVRYYSRLCCYAYRLLGEKEDAEDVVQELFLTLWNNRKRILVGENVSGYLYKMARNLALNHIRTRTNYKTVLDNREEQLPYYEENPLETEEFRMALYDCINLLPDRCKEVLLLHRVKGLKQKEIADQLSISVKTIKNQIWVSLQRLKKCLEVKGI
;
A
#
# COMPACT_ATOMS: atom_id res chain seq x y z
N MET A 1 6.57 28.53 -10.79
CA MET A 1 7.36 27.31 -10.56
C MET A 1 6.83 26.61 -9.32
N ASN A 2 5.93 25.63 -9.46
CA ASN A 2 5.51 24.79 -8.33
C ASN A 2 6.42 23.57 -8.29
N ILE A 3 7.52 23.66 -7.54
CA ILE A 3 8.34 22.50 -7.22
C ILE A 3 7.46 21.62 -6.33
N SER A 4 6.89 20.54 -6.89
CA SER A 4 6.14 19.57 -6.12
C SER A 4 7.10 18.92 -5.12
N ILE A 5 6.98 19.31 -3.85
CA ILE A 5 7.75 18.71 -2.75
C ILE A 5 7.39 17.23 -2.70
N THR A 6 8.41 16.37 -2.66
CA THR A 6 8.27 14.91 -2.61
C THR A 6 7.75 14.45 -1.24
N ASP A 7 7.11 13.30 -1.19
CA ASP A 7 6.44 12.85 0.04
C ASP A 7 7.40 12.53 1.18
N ASP A 8 8.60 12.03 0.87
CA ASP A 8 9.68 11.80 1.84
C ASP A 8 10.07 13.09 2.56
N LYS A 9 10.16 14.21 1.83
CA LYS A 9 10.44 15.53 2.40
C LYS A 9 9.29 16.03 3.26
N LEU A 10 8.04 15.78 2.85
CA LEU A 10 6.86 16.13 3.66
C LEU A 10 6.88 15.36 4.98
N ILE A 11 7.14 14.04 4.95
CA ILE A 11 7.22 13.21 6.16
C ILE A 11 8.35 13.66 7.08
N ALA A 12 9.54 13.95 6.53
CA ALA A 12 10.66 14.44 7.31
C ALA A 12 10.34 15.77 8.01
N ALA A 13 9.62 16.68 7.35
CA ALA A 13 9.16 17.92 7.95
C ALA A 13 8.09 17.68 9.03
N ILE A 14 7.13 16.78 8.77
CA ILE A 14 6.08 16.39 9.73
C ILE A 14 6.69 15.83 11.03
N ALA A 15 7.77 15.06 10.94
CA ALA A 15 8.49 14.55 12.11
C ALA A 15 9.05 15.67 13.01
N ASN A 16 9.27 16.86 12.44
CA ASN A 16 9.73 18.08 13.12
C ASN A 16 8.57 19.04 13.45
N ASP A 17 7.36 18.52 13.67
CA ASP A 17 6.18 19.29 14.05
C ASP A 17 5.67 20.29 12.97
N ASP A 18 6.08 20.15 11.70
CA ASP A 18 5.61 21.02 10.61
C ASP A 18 4.18 20.69 10.14
N TYR A 19 3.22 21.49 10.62
CA TYR A 19 1.81 21.35 10.27
C TYR A 19 1.52 21.71 8.80
N ILE A 20 2.36 22.53 8.15
CA ILE A 20 2.16 22.91 6.74
C ILE A 20 2.38 21.69 5.85
N SER A 21 3.46 20.94 6.09
CA SER A 21 3.73 19.70 5.37
C SER A 21 2.70 18.61 5.66
N TYR A 22 2.21 18.53 6.89
CA TYR A 22 1.09 17.64 7.25
C TYR A 22 -0.15 17.93 6.40
N ASN A 23 -0.57 19.20 6.33
CA ASN A 23 -1.74 19.59 5.54
C ASN A 23 -1.53 19.34 4.03
N LYS A 24 -0.32 19.60 3.51
CA LYS A 24 0.01 19.27 2.11
C LYS A 24 -0.12 17.77 1.82
N LEU A 25 0.37 16.92 2.71
CA LEU A 25 0.24 15.47 2.59
C LEU A 25 -1.23 15.04 2.69
N PHE A 26 -1.98 15.62 3.62
CA PHE A 26 -3.42 15.39 3.78
C PHE A 26 -4.18 15.68 2.48
N VAL A 27 -4.07 16.92 1.96
CA VAL A 27 -4.76 17.32 0.73
C VAL A 27 -4.37 16.44 -0.46
N ARG A 28 -3.09 16.06 -0.55
CA ARG A 28 -2.56 15.21 -1.64
C ARG A 28 -3.18 13.80 -1.65
N TYR A 29 -3.49 13.24 -0.49
CA TYR A 29 -3.86 11.83 -0.35
C TYR A 29 -5.31 11.59 0.07
N TYR A 30 -5.98 12.55 0.72
CA TYR A 30 -7.29 12.37 1.34
C TYR A 30 -8.32 11.73 0.39
N SER A 31 -8.63 12.38 -0.72
CA SER A 31 -9.64 11.89 -1.68
C SER A 31 -9.30 10.50 -2.22
N ARG A 32 -8.02 10.23 -2.48
CA ARG A 32 -7.56 8.96 -3.05
C ARG A 32 -7.62 7.82 -2.04
N LEU A 33 -7.30 8.10 -0.78
CA LEU A 33 -7.42 7.15 0.32
C LEU A 33 -8.90 6.90 0.66
N CYS A 34 -9.77 7.91 0.59
CA CYS A 34 -11.22 7.73 0.80
C CYS A 34 -11.81 6.82 -0.29
N CYS A 35 -11.48 7.06 -1.57
CA CYS A 35 -11.90 6.20 -2.67
C CYS A 35 -11.42 4.75 -2.47
N TYR A 36 -10.19 4.57 -2.01
CA TYR A 36 -9.62 3.25 -1.74
C TYR A 36 -10.31 2.55 -0.56
N ALA A 37 -10.50 3.25 0.56
CA ALA A 37 -11.21 2.73 1.74
C ALA A 37 -12.68 2.41 1.41
N TYR A 38 -13.34 3.22 0.59
CA TYR A 38 -14.70 2.98 0.11
C TYR A 38 -14.82 1.66 -0.66
N ARG A 39 -13.84 1.33 -1.52
CA ARG A 39 -13.83 0.02 -2.22
C ARG A 39 -13.72 -1.17 -1.26
N LEU A 40 -13.17 -0.98 -0.07
CA LEU A 40 -13.04 -2.01 0.96
C LEU A 40 -14.29 -2.09 1.86
N LEU A 41 -14.89 -0.95 2.18
CA LEU A 41 -15.94 -0.83 3.19
C LEU A 41 -17.36 -0.80 2.61
N GLY A 42 -17.50 -0.32 1.37
CA GLY A 42 -18.79 -0.15 0.68
C GLY A 42 -19.66 0.98 1.23
N GLU A 43 -19.16 1.75 2.19
CA GLU A 43 -19.86 2.85 2.86
C GLU A 43 -18.91 4.07 2.89
N LYS A 44 -19.44 5.27 2.62
CA LYS A 44 -18.65 6.48 2.42
C LYS A 44 -18.22 7.12 3.74
N GLU A 45 -19.10 7.18 4.73
CA GLU A 45 -18.82 7.73 6.06
C GLU A 45 -17.71 6.90 6.74
N ASP A 46 -17.84 5.57 6.74
CA ASP A 46 -16.82 4.63 7.25
C ASP A 46 -15.46 4.86 6.56
N ALA A 47 -15.47 5.14 5.26
CA ALA A 47 -14.25 5.40 4.49
C ALA A 47 -13.59 6.75 4.87
N GLU A 48 -14.38 7.80 5.06
CA GLU A 48 -13.88 9.10 5.52
C GLU A 48 -13.33 9.01 6.94
N ASP A 49 -14.00 8.29 7.84
CA ASP A 49 -13.57 8.08 9.23
C ASP A 49 -12.25 7.33 9.30
N VAL A 50 -12.08 6.26 8.51
CA VAL A 50 -10.82 5.52 8.42
C VAL A 50 -9.66 6.43 7.97
N VAL A 51 -9.90 7.30 7.00
CA VAL A 51 -8.85 8.22 6.51
C VAL A 51 -8.57 9.33 7.53
N GLN A 52 -9.57 9.82 8.25
CA GLN A 52 -9.35 10.76 9.36
C GLN A 52 -8.51 10.12 10.47
N GLU A 53 -8.85 8.89 10.89
CA GLU A 53 -8.10 8.13 11.90
C GLU A 53 -6.65 7.89 11.45
N LEU A 54 -6.44 7.61 10.17
CA LEU A 54 -5.13 7.46 9.58
C LEU A 54 -4.26 8.69 9.80
N PHE A 55 -4.78 9.86 9.41
CA PHE A 55 -4.02 11.11 9.49
C PHE A 55 -3.82 11.58 10.94
N LEU A 56 -4.80 11.37 11.82
CA LEU A 56 -4.65 11.58 13.26
C LEU A 56 -3.55 10.69 13.85
N THR A 57 -3.54 9.40 13.49
CA THR A 57 -2.53 8.45 13.95
C THR A 57 -1.15 8.78 13.39
N LEU A 58 -1.06 9.26 12.14
CA LEU A 58 0.16 9.77 11.54
C LEU A 58 0.71 10.95 12.36
N TRP A 59 -0.14 11.94 12.67
CA TRP A 59 0.26 13.10 13.46
C TRP A 59 0.68 12.72 14.88
N ASN A 60 -0.09 11.89 15.58
CA ASN A 60 0.19 11.48 16.95
C ASN A 60 1.53 10.71 17.07
N ASN A 61 1.87 9.93 16.04
CA ASN A 61 3.10 9.15 16.02
C ASN A 61 4.25 9.80 15.24
N ARG A 62 4.08 11.03 14.73
CA ARG A 62 5.01 11.69 13.78
C ARG A 62 6.50 11.63 14.14
N LYS A 63 6.85 11.68 15.43
CA LYS A 63 8.25 11.63 15.90
C LYS A 63 8.87 10.23 15.87
N ARG A 64 8.05 9.18 15.75
CA ARG A 64 8.45 7.76 15.79
C ARG A 64 8.33 7.09 14.43
N ILE A 65 7.64 7.72 13.49
CA ILE A 65 7.38 7.14 12.17
C ILE A 65 8.68 7.19 11.35
N LEU A 66 9.18 6.00 11.02
CA LEU A 66 10.25 5.81 10.03
C LEU A 66 9.60 5.36 8.72
N VAL A 67 9.09 6.31 7.93
CA VAL A 67 8.70 5.99 6.55
C VAL A 67 9.95 5.99 5.69
N GLY A 68 10.21 4.87 5.01
CA GLY A 68 11.24 4.82 3.96
C GLY A 68 10.81 5.63 2.72
N GLU A 69 11.42 5.37 1.57
CA GLU A 69 11.15 6.12 0.34
C GLU A 69 9.70 6.01 -0.16
N ASN A 70 8.98 4.94 0.20
CA ASN A 70 7.61 4.71 -0.26
C ASN A 70 6.54 5.18 0.74
N VAL A 71 6.32 6.50 0.77
CA VAL A 71 5.28 7.12 1.61
C VAL A 71 3.87 6.75 1.17
N SER A 72 3.60 6.73 -0.14
CA SER A 72 2.28 6.36 -0.66
C SER A 72 1.89 4.96 -0.20
N GLY A 73 2.77 3.98 -0.40
CA GLY A 73 2.55 2.59 0.03
C GLY A 73 2.35 2.45 1.54
N TYR A 74 3.05 3.25 2.34
CA TYR A 74 2.82 3.31 3.79
C TYR A 74 1.39 3.79 4.12
N LEU A 75 0.92 4.87 3.49
CA LEU A 75 -0.43 5.41 3.70
C LEU A 75 -1.52 4.44 3.24
N TYR A 76 -1.39 3.83 2.05
CA TYR A 76 -2.35 2.83 1.56
C TYR A 76 -2.41 1.59 2.46
N LYS A 77 -1.25 1.12 2.94
CA LYS A 77 -1.19 0.01 3.90
C LYS A 77 -1.90 0.36 5.21
N MET A 78 -1.67 1.55 5.72
CA MET A 78 -2.31 2.03 6.95
C MET A 78 -3.83 2.15 6.78
N ALA A 79 -4.28 2.71 5.65
CA ALA A 79 -5.71 2.83 5.33
C ALA A 79 -6.38 1.46 5.23
N ARG A 80 -5.75 0.51 4.55
CA ARG A 80 -6.23 -0.88 4.47
C ARG A 80 -6.35 -1.52 5.86
N ASN A 81 -5.36 -1.31 6.72
CA ASN A 81 -5.38 -1.89 8.07
C ASN A 81 -6.49 -1.33 8.93
N LEU A 82 -6.67 -0.01 8.90
CA LEU A 82 -7.76 0.66 9.61
C LEU A 82 -9.12 0.23 9.06
N ALA A 83 -9.29 0.15 7.74
CA ALA A 83 -10.51 -0.38 7.12
C ALA A 83 -10.79 -1.84 7.54
N LEU A 84 -9.79 -2.71 7.53
CA LEU A 84 -9.96 -4.10 7.98
C LEU A 84 -10.28 -4.18 9.47
N ASN A 85 -9.69 -3.32 10.30
CA ASN A 85 -10.04 -3.21 11.71
C ASN A 85 -11.47 -2.73 11.89
N HIS A 86 -11.92 -1.77 11.09
CA HIS A 86 -13.30 -1.27 11.07
C HIS A 86 -14.30 -2.38 10.68
N ILE A 87 -13.97 -3.19 9.66
CA ILE A 87 -14.77 -4.38 9.30
C ILE A 87 -14.77 -5.37 10.45
N ARG A 88 -13.61 -5.63 11.05
CA ARG A 88 -13.49 -6.54 12.19
C ARG A 88 -14.34 -6.05 13.35
N THR A 89 -14.29 -4.80 13.77
CA THR A 89 -15.11 -4.26 14.88
C THR A 89 -16.60 -4.31 14.57
N ARG A 90 -16.99 -4.00 13.33
CA ARG A 90 -18.38 -4.16 12.83
C ARG A 90 -18.86 -5.61 12.89
N THR A 91 -17.95 -6.57 12.68
CA THR A 91 -18.23 -8.02 12.77
C THR A 91 -18.07 -8.56 14.21
N ASN A 92 -17.18 -7.95 15.01
CA ASN A 92 -16.74 -8.34 16.36
C ASN A 92 -17.39 -7.54 17.50
N TYR A 93 -18.55 -6.94 17.27
CA TYR A 93 -19.58 -6.90 18.32
C TYR A 93 -19.91 -8.32 18.89
N LYS A 94 -19.26 -9.39 18.37
CA LYS A 94 -19.15 -10.71 19.00
C LYS A 94 -17.82 -11.09 19.69
N THR A 95 -16.66 -10.44 19.53
CA THR A 95 -15.48 -10.76 20.37
C THR A 95 -14.27 -9.81 20.23
N VAL A 96 -13.82 -9.38 21.40
CA VAL A 96 -12.72 -8.47 21.77
C VAL A 96 -11.42 -8.54 20.93
N LEU A 97 -10.98 -7.35 20.52
CA LEU A 97 -9.61 -6.83 20.31
C LEU A 97 -8.45 -7.86 20.37
N ASP A 98 -7.78 -8.08 19.25
CA ASP A 98 -6.40 -8.61 19.28
C ASP A 98 -5.47 -7.72 18.43
N ASN A 99 -4.56 -7.05 19.15
CA ASN A 99 -3.42 -6.34 18.60
C ASN A 99 -2.45 -7.36 18.03
N ARG A 100 -2.43 -7.53 16.71
CA ARG A 100 -1.32 -8.23 16.05
C ARG A 100 -0.80 -7.40 14.88
N GLU A 101 0.44 -6.96 15.06
CA GLU A 101 1.37 -6.64 13.98
C GLU A 101 1.55 -7.89 13.09
N GLU A 102 0.58 -8.19 12.23
CA GLU A 102 0.79 -9.14 11.15
C GLU A 102 1.61 -8.45 10.05
N GLN A 103 2.73 -9.06 9.68
CA GLN A 103 3.49 -8.69 8.48
C GLN A 103 2.58 -8.82 7.26
N LEU A 104 2.23 -7.68 6.65
CA LEU A 104 1.12 -7.58 5.71
C LEU A 104 1.55 -7.49 4.24
N PRO A 105 0.77 -8.10 3.31
CA PRO A 105 0.96 -8.01 1.87
C PRO A 105 0.84 -6.57 1.37
N TYR A 106 1.81 -6.16 0.57
CA TYR A 106 1.88 -4.88 -0.09
C TYR A 106 0.88 -4.85 -1.25
N TYR A 107 -0.20 -4.08 -1.09
CA TYR A 107 -1.07 -3.67 -2.20
C TYR A 107 -0.58 -2.29 -2.66
N GLU A 108 0.08 -2.26 -3.82
CA GLU A 108 0.25 -1.05 -4.61
C GLU A 108 -1.04 -0.88 -5.43
N GLU A 109 -1.94 -0.01 -4.99
CA GLU A 109 -2.62 0.85 -5.95
C GLU A 109 -2.06 2.24 -5.66
N ASN A 110 -1.20 2.75 -6.55
CA ASN A 110 -0.72 4.12 -6.50
C ASN A 110 -1.61 4.96 -7.44
N PRO A 111 -2.52 5.81 -6.95
CA PRO A 111 -3.40 6.61 -7.82
C PRO A 111 -2.70 7.80 -8.51
N LEU A 112 -1.38 7.74 -8.65
CA LEU A 112 -0.60 8.54 -9.59
C LEU A 112 -0.35 7.83 -10.93
N GLU A 113 -0.87 6.62 -11.11
CA GLU A 113 -0.70 5.89 -12.37
C GLU A 113 -1.47 6.57 -13.50
N THR A 114 -0.75 7.28 -14.37
CA THR A 114 -1.26 7.65 -15.69
C THR A 114 -1.64 6.40 -16.45
N GLU A 115 -2.58 6.50 -17.42
CA GLU A 115 -2.91 5.36 -18.28
C GLU A 115 -1.65 4.78 -18.95
N GLU A 116 -0.69 5.66 -19.27
CA GLU A 116 0.65 5.31 -19.77
C GLU A 116 1.43 4.41 -18.79
N PHE A 117 1.45 4.75 -17.49
CA PHE A 117 2.06 3.90 -16.47
C PHE A 117 1.36 2.55 -16.39
N ARG A 118 0.02 2.52 -16.41
CA ARG A 118 -0.75 1.27 -16.31
C ARG A 118 -0.44 0.35 -17.47
N MET A 119 -0.44 0.89 -18.69
CA MET A 119 -0.05 0.15 -19.90
C MET A 119 1.37 -0.37 -19.82
N ALA A 120 2.34 0.47 -19.42
CA ALA A 120 3.73 0.07 -19.26
C ALA A 120 3.91 -1.02 -18.20
N LEU A 121 3.20 -0.93 -17.07
CA LEU A 121 3.19 -1.94 -16.02
C LEU A 121 2.63 -3.27 -16.53
N TYR A 122 1.51 -3.25 -17.26
CA TYR A 122 0.94 -4.45 -17.86
C TYR A 122 1.90 -5.12 -18.84
N ASP A 123 2.56 -4.35 -19.70
CA ASP A 123 3.60 -4.88 -20.60
C ASP A 123 4.73 -5.54 -19.82
N CYS A 124 5.24 -4.87 -18.79
CA CYS A 124 6.34 -5.39 -17.97
C CYS A 124 5.93 -6.65 -17.19
N ILE A 125 4.69 -6.73 -16.70
CA ILE A 125 4.13 -7.94 -16.07
C ILE A 125 4.05 -9.09 -17.08
N ASN A 126 3.74 -8.80 -18.35
CA ASN A 126 3.69 -9.80 -19.41
C ASN A 126 5.08 -10.33 -19.80
N LEU A 127 6.15 -9.58 -19.54
CA LEU A 127 7.55 -10.01 -19.76
C LEU A 127 8.14 -10.84 -18.60
N LEU A 128 7.42 -10.97 -17.48
CA LEU A 128 7.87 -11.81 -16.38
C LEU A 128 7.80 -13.31 -16.75
N PRO A 129 8.78 -14.13 -16.31
CA PRO A 129 8.68 -15.59 -16.45
C PRO A 129 7.42 -16.11 -15.75
N ASP A 130 6.80 -17.15 -16.32
CA ASP A 130 5.49 -17.65 -15.87
C ASP A 130 5.39 -17.87 -14.36
N ARG A 131 6.40 -18.51 -13.74
CA ARG A 131 6.41 -18.73 -12.28
C ARG A 131 6.53 -17.45 -11.45
N CYS A 132 7.30 -16.48 -11.93
CA CYS A 132 7.46 -15.19 -11.28
C CYS A 132 6.16 -14.36 -11.38
N LYS A 133 5.52 -14.41 -12.55
CA LYS A 133 4.24 -13.77 -12.83
C LYS A 133 3.11 -14.39 -12.00
N GLU A 134 3.00 -15.72 -12.01
CA GLU A 134 1.99 -16.48 -11.25
C GLU A 134 2.04 -16.15 -9.76
N VAL A 135 3.22 -16.24 -9.15
CA VAL A 135 3.38 -15.94 -7.72
C VAL A 135 3.12 -14.46 -7.41
N LEU A 136 3.57 -13.55 -8.27
CA LEU A 136 3.30 -12.13 -8.10
C LEU A 136 1.79 -11.85 -8.15
N LEU A 137 1.06 -12.40 -9.13
CA LEU A 137 -0.38 -12.18 -9.28
C LEU A 137 -1.19 -12.82 -8.15
N LEU A 138 -0.85 -14.04 -7.74
CA LEU A 138 -1.49 -14.69 -6.58
C LEU A 138 -1.29 -13.86 -5.31
N HIS A 139 -0.10 -13.29 -5.13
CA HIS A 139 0.18 -12.47 -3.96
C HIS A 139 -0.46 -11.07 -4.02
N ARG A 140 -0.34 -10.39 -5.16
CA ARG A 140 -0.70 -8.97 -5.33
C ARG A 140 -2.14 -8.74 -5.76
N VAL A 141 -2.71 -9.62 -6.58
CA VAL A 141 -4.07 -9.46 -7.13
C VAL A 141 -5.07 -10.29 -6.35
N LYS A 142 -4.72 -11.54 -6.03
CA LYS A 142 -5.58 -12.44 -5.25
C LYS A 142 -5.40 -12.28 -3.74
N GLY A 143 -4.39 -11.52 -3.30
CA GLY A 143 -4.16 -11.21 -1.88
C GLY A 143 -3.71 -12.39 -1.01
N LEU A 144 -3.27 -13.50 -1.62
CA LEU A 144 -2.88 -14.70 -0.89
C LEU A 144 -1.60 -14.48 -0.07
N LYS A 145 -1.57 -15.05 1.13
CA LYS A 145 -0.38 -15.10 2.00
C LYS A 145 0.67 -15.99 1.35
N GLN A 146 1.95 -15.67 1.55
CA GLN A 146 3.06 -16.45 0.97
C GLN A 146 3.02 -17.93 1.35
N LYS A 147 2.50 -18.26 2.54
CA LYS A 147 2.28 -19.63 3.00
C LYS A 147 1.18 -20.33 2.19
N GLU A 148 0.05 -19.66 1.95
CA GLU A 148 -1.05 -20.20 1.15
C GLU A 148 -0.60 -20.46 -0.30
N ILE A 149 0.21 -19.57 -0.87
CA ILE A 149 0.78 -19.74 -2.21
C ILE A 149 1.81 -20.89 -2.22
N ALA A 150 2.65 -20.99 -1.19
CA ALA A 150 3.62 -22.07 -1.04
C ALA A 150 2.91 -23.44 -1.00
N ASP A 151 1.84 -23.54 -0.23
CA ASP A 151 1.02 -24.76 -0.12
C ASP A 151 0.32 -25.06 -1.46
N GLN A 152 -0.30 -24.06 -2.09
CA GLN A 152 -0.99 -24.20 -3.38
C GLN A 152 -0.06 -24.64 -4.51
N LEU A 153 1.17 -24.12 -4.55
CA LEU A 153 2.15 -24.42 -5.59
C LEU A 153 3.12 -25.55 -5.19
N SER A 154 2.96 -26.13 -4.00
CA SER A 154 3.82 -27.17 -3.44
C SER A 154 5.32 -26.82 -3.49
N ILE A 155 5.67 -25.59 -3.11
CA ILE A 155 7.05 -25.09 -3.04
C ILE A 155 7.31 -24.35 -1.73
N SER A 156 8.59 -24.16 -1.38
CA SER A 156 8.93 -23.51 -0.11
C SER A 156 8.54 -22.02 -0.06
N VAL A 157 8.16 -21.52 1.11
CA VAL A 157 7.94 -20.09 1.36
C VAL A 157 9.18 -19.25 1.00
N LYS A 158 10.38 -19.81 1.15
CA LYS A 158 11.65 -19.17 0.73
C LYS A 158 11.69 -18.96 -0.78
N THR A 159 11.22 -19.95 -1.55
CA THR A 159 11.11 -19.86 -3.01
C THR A 159 10.10 -18.79 -3.41
N ILE A 160 8.94 -18.71 -2.73
CA ILE A 160 7.93 -17.67 -2.94
C ILE A 160 8.51 -16.27 -2.72
N LYS A 161 9.21 -16.06 -1.59
CA LYS A 161 9.88 -14.77 -1.29
C LYS A 161 10.87 -14.38 -2.38
N ASN A 162 11.68 -15.34 -2.83
CA ASN A 162 12.66 -15.10 -3.89
C ASN A 162 11.98 -14.74 -5.23
N GLN A 163 10.92 -15.47 -5.60
CA GLN A 163 10.18 -15.19 -6.83
C GLN A 163 9.51 -13.82 -6.79
N ILE A 164 8.88 -13.41 -5.68
CA ILE A 164 8.33 -12.06 -5.52
C ILE A 164 9.43 -11.01 -5.66
N TRP A 165 10.57 -11.20 -5.00
CA TRP A 165 11.68 -10.26 -5.07
C TRP A 165 12.22 -10.11 -6.49
N VAL A 166 12.47 -11.23 -7.19
CA VAL A 166 12.92 -11.23 -8.60
C VAL A 166 11.90 -10.54 -9.51
N SER A 167 10.60 -10.80 -9.32
CA SER A 167 9.53 -10.12 -10.07
C SER A 167 9.60 -8.61 -9.91
N LEU A 168 9.71 -8.11 -8.67
CA LEU A 168 9.78 -6.67 -8.40
C LEU A 168 11.03 -6.02 -9.01
N GLN A 169 12.19 -6.67 -8.94
CA GLN A 169 13.43 -6.15 -9.56
C GLN A 169 13.29 -6.04 -11.08
N ARG A 170 12.67 -7.05 -11.72
CA ARG A 170 12.44 -7.04 -13.17
C ARG A 170 11.43 -5.98 -13.59
N LEU A 171 10.34 -5.82 -12.84
CA LEU A 171 9.34 -4.78 -13.11
C LEU A 171 9.96 -3.40 -13.00
N LYS A 172 10.71 -3.11 -11.93
CA LYS A 172 11.41 -1.83 -11.76
C LYS A 172 12.32 -1.52 -12.93
N LYS A 173 13.20 -2.45 -13.30
CA LYS A 173 14.13 -2.27 -14.43
C LYS A 173 13.40 -2.07 -15.77
N CYS A 174 12.30 -2.79 -15.99
CA CYS A 174 11.51 -2.68 -17.21
C CYS A 174 10.82 -1.30 -17.33
N LEU A 175 10.27 -0.79 -16.22
CA LEU A 175 9.66 0.54 -16.17
C LEU A 175 10.70 1.65 -16.38
N GLU A 176 11.88 1.53 -15.75
CA GLU A 176 13.01 2.46 -15.95
C GLU A 176 13.42 2.55 -17.43
N VAL A 177 13.50 1.41 -18.14
CA VAL A 177 13.82 1.39 -19.58
C VAL A 177 12.72 2.04 -20.44
N LYS A 178 11.46 1.95 -20.01
CA LYS A 178 10.32 2.59 -20.68
C LYS A 178 10.21 4.10 -20.36
N GLY A 179 11.11 4.65 -19.54
CA GLY A 179 11.09 6.06 -19.14
C GLY A 179 9.93 6.41 -18.19
N ILE A 180 9.41 5.40 -17.49
CA ILE A 180 8.34 5.49 -16.51
C ILE A 180 8.92 5.59 -15.10
#